data_AF-A0A9D6U099-F1
#
_entry.id   AF-A0A9D6U099-F1
#
_cell.length_a   1.000
_cell.length_b   1.000
_cell.length_c   1.000
_cell.angle_alpha   90.00
_cell.angle_beta   90.00
_cell.angle_gamma   90.00
#
_symmetry.space_group_name_H-M   'P 1'
#
loop_
_entity.id
_entity.type
_entity.pdbx_description
1 polymer ?
#
loop_
_entity_poly.entity_id
_entity_poly.type
_entity_poly.pdbx_seq_one_letter_code
_entity_poly.pdbx_strand_id
1 'polypeptide(L)' 'MNADELKRIRFALGLTQAQLADLLGVRRVTVARWETGIRGISEPVARLVEHIRAGELGVSLGITGLRA' A
#
# COMPACT_ATOMS: atom_id res chain seq x y z
N MET A 1 1.64 10.19 7.28
CA MET A 1 2.43 9.33 6.38
C MET A 1 2.92 10.11 5.17
N ASN A 2 4.16 9.92 4.73
CA ASN A 2 4.71 10.54 3.52
C ASN A 2 4.89 9.52 2.36
N ALA A 3 5.28 10.02 1.18
CA ALA A 3 5.42 9.21 -0.04
C ALA A 3 6.43 8.05 0.12
N ASP A 4 7.60 8.33 0.72
CA ASP A 4 8.64 7.32 0.92
C ASP A 4 8.24 6.27 1.95
N GLU A 5 7.54 6.68 2.99
CA GLU A 5 7.00 5.79 4.02
C GLU A 5 5.98 4.81 3.44
N LEU A 6 5.01 5.29 2.65
CA LEU A 6 4.05 4.44 1.96
C LEU A 6 4.75 3.41 1.06
N LYS A 7 5.76 3.86 0.30
CA LYS A 7 6.53 3.02 -0.62
C LYS A 7 7.31 1.94 0.13
N ARG A 8 7.92 2.27 1.27
CA ARG A 8 8.62 1.31 2.15
C ARG A 8 7.66 0.26 2.70
N ILE A 9 6.50 0.67 3.20
CA ILE A 9 5.50 -0.27 3.74
C ILE A 9 5.03 -1.22 2.64
N ARG A 10 4.71 -0.69 1.45
CA ARG A 10 4.29 -1.50 0.31
C ARG A 10 5.34 -2.57 -0.04
N PHE A 11 6.61 -2.20 -0.10
CA PHE A 11 7.69 -3.15 -0.39
C PHE A 11 7.90 -4.17 0.73
N ALA A 12 7.82 -3.76 2.00
CA ALA A 12 7.91 -4.68 3.14
C ALA A 12 6.80 -5.73 3.13
N LEU A 13 5.61 -5.38 2.61
CA LEU A 13 4.48 -6.28 2.41
C LEU A 13 4.56 -7.08 1.09
N GLY A 14 5.60 -6.89 0.27
CA GLY A 14 5.76 -7.56 -1.03
C GLY A 14 4.71 -7.16 -2.08
N LEU A 15 4.07 -5.99 -1.92
CA LEU A 15 2.97 -5.57 -2.78
C LEU A 15 3.46 -4.74 -3.98
N THR A 16 2.79 -4.90 -5.11
CA THR A 16 2.82 -3.95 -6.22
C THR A 16 1.91 -2.76 -5.93
N GLN A 17 2.07 -1.64 -6.67
CA GLN A 17 1.16 -0.50 -6.56
C GLN A 17 -0.30 -0.88 -6.88
N ALA A 18 -0.52 -1.86 -7.76
CA ALA A 18 -1.85 -2.34 -8.11
C ALA A 18 -2.46 -3.12 -6.93
N GLN A 19 -1.72 -4.05 -6.35
CA GLN A 19 -2.20 -4.82 -5.19
C GLN A 19 -2.51 -3.91 -3.99
N LEU A 20 -1.65 -2.93 -3.69
CA LEU A 20 -1.96 -1.95 -2.64
C LEU A 20 -3.22 -1.13 -2.97
N ALA A 21 -3.42 -0.78 -4.24
CA ALA A 21 -4.62 -0.06 -4.66
C ALA A 21 -5.89 -0.91 -4.49
N ASP A 22 -5.83 -2.19 -4.85
CA ASP A 22 -6.93 -3.15 -4.68
C ASP A 22 -7.28 -3.32 -3.20
N LEU A 23 -6.28 -3.42 -2.32
CA LEU A 23 -6.49 -3.48 -0.86
C LEU A 23 -7.16 -2.23 -0.29
N LEU A 24 -6.83 -1.05 -0.83
CA LEU A 24 -7.36 0.23 -0.37
C LEU A 24 -8.65 0.66 -1.10
N GLY A 25 -9.13 -0.13 -2.06
CA GLY A 25 -10.30 0.22 -2.87
C GLY A 25 -10.10 1.45 -3.77
N VAL A 26 -8.87 1.72 -4.22
CA VAL A 26 -8.53 2.86 -5.08
C VAL A 26 -7.95 2.41 -6.41
N ARG A 27 -7.74 3.34 -7.35
CA ARG A 27 -7.05 3.05 -8.61
C ARG A 27 -5.53 3.04 -8.40
N ARG A 28 -4.80 2.18 -9.14
CA ARG A 28 -3.32 2.15 -9.17
C ARG A 28 -2.70 3.54 -9.34
N VAL A 29 -3.26 4.38 -10.22
CA VAL A 29 -2.76 5.75 -10.46
C VAL A 29 -2.82 6.63 -9.22
N THR A 30 -3.77 6.39 -8.32
CA THR A 30 -3.87 7.10 -7.04
C THR A 30 -2.65 6.78 -6.16
N VAL A 31 -2.29 5.49 -6.04
CA VAL A 31 -1.09 5.05 -5.32
C VAL A 31 0.18 5.62 -5.95
N ALA A 32 0.29 5.61 -7.29
CA ALA A 32 1.44 6.20 -7.97
C ALA A 32 1.59 7.70 -7.68
N ARG A 33 0.48 8.46 -7.60
CA ARG A 33 0.49 9.89 -7.24
C ARG A 33 0.88 10.12 -5.77
N TRP A 34 0.50 9.22 -4.87
CA TRP A 34 0.96 9.25 -3.48
C TRP A 34 2.45 8.99 -3.36
N GLU A 35 2.97 7.94 -4.00
CA GLU A 35 4.39 7.56 -3.93
C GLU A 35 5.32 8.54 -4.67
N THR A 36 4.81 9.36 -5.57
CA THR A 36 5.58 10.41 -6.26
C THR A 36 5.45 11.78 -5.60
N GLY A 37 4.63 11.92 -4.56
CA GLY A 37 4.37 13.20 -3.90
C GLY A 37 3.49 14.17 -4.69
N ILE A 38 3.04 13.80 -5.90
CA ILE A 38 2.10 14.60 -6.72
C ILE A 38 0.81 14.89 -5.95
N ARG A 39 0.38 13.94 -5.10
CA ARG A 39 -0.75 14.13 -4.18
C ARG A 39 -0.41 13.53 -2.83
N GLY A 40 -0.76 14.23 -1.75
CA GLY A 40 -0.65 13.69 -0.40
C GLY A 40 -1.65 12.55 -0.15
N ILE A 41 -1.24 11.58 0.66
CA ILE A 41 -2.15 10.58 1.23
C ILE A 41 -3.00 11.23 2.32
N SER A 42 -4.31 10.99 2.30
CA SER A 42 -5.20 11.50 3.35
C SER A 42 -5.01 10.70 4.65
N GLU A 43 -5.15 11.37 5.79
CA GLU A 43 -4.92 10.76 7.11
C GLU A 43 -5.74 9.46 7.37
N PRO A 44 -7.03 9.35 7.00
CA PRO A 44 -7.77 8.09 7.18
C PRO A 44 -7.16 6.90 6.41
N VAL A 45 -6.66 7.14 5.20
CA VAL A 45 -6.02 6.10 4.39
C VAL A 45 -4.64 5.76 4.97
N ALA A 46 -3.90 6.75 5.45
CA ALA A 46 -2.63 6.50 6.14
C ALA A 46 -2.82 5.57 7.36
N ARG A 47 -3.85 5.81 8.18
CA ARG A 47 -4.19 4.91 9.29
C ARG A 47 -4.54 3.50 8.79
N LEU A 48 -5.32 3.37 7.73
CA LEU A 48 -5.66 2.05 7.17
C LEU A 48 -4.40 1.28 6.74
N VAL A 49 -3.45 1.95 6.10
CA VAL A 49 -2.16 1.34 5.72
C VAL A 49 -1.39 0.84 6.94
N GLU A 50 -1.40 1.57 8.06
CA GLU A 50 -0.74 1.10 9.30
C GLU A 50 -1.41 -0.14 9.89
N HIS A 51 -2.75 -0.25 9.87
CA HIS A 51 -3.45 -1.45 10.35
C HIS A 51 -3.15 -2.66 9.46
N ILE A 52 -3.06 -2.46 8.13
CA ILE A 52 -2.62 -3.50 7.18
C ILE A 52 -1.18 -3.94 7.53
N ARG A 53 -0.28 -2.99 7.77
CA ARG A 53 1.11 -3.26 8.15
C ARG A 53 1.23 -4.03 9.47
N ALA A 54 0.40 -3.71 10.45
CA ALA A 54 0.38 -4.37 11.76
C ALA A 54 -0.18 -5.81 11.70
N GLY A 55 -0.74 -6.24 10.57
CA GLY A 55 -1.38 -7.55 10.42
C GLY A 55 -2.73 -7.65 11.10
N GLU A 56 -3.32 -6.52 11.51
CA GLU A 56 -4.60 -6.44 12.22
C GLU A 56 -5.80 -6.60 11.27
N LEU A 57 -5.55 -6.43 9.97
CA LEU A 57 -6.50 -6.76 8.92
C LEU A 57 -5.96 -8.00 8.22
N GLY A 58 -6.62 -9.15 8.43
CA GLY A 58 -6.28 -10.43 7.81
C GLY A 58 -6.47 -10.37 6.30
N VAL A 59 -5.51 -9.78 5.58
CA VAL A 59 -5.45 -9.80 4.13
C VAL A 59 -4.82 -11.11 3.70
N SER A 60 -5.61 -11.99 3.09
CA SER A 60 -5.10 -13.13 2.33
C SER A 60 -4.36 -12.57 1.12
N LEU A 61 -3.08 -12.24 1.31
CA LEU A 61 -2.20 -11.87 0.23
C LEU A 61 -1.97 -13.14 -0.59
N GLY A 62 -2.59 -13.21 -1.78
CA GLY A 62 -2.29 -14.22 -2.80
C GLY A 62 -0.88 -14.07 -3.36
N ILE A 63 0.14 -13.97 -2.50
CA ILE A 63 1.57 -13.93 -2.82
C ILE A 63 2.05 -15.35 -3.15
N THR A 64 1.40 -15.99 -4.12
CA THR A 64 1.96 -17.16 -4.81
C THR A 64 2.61 -16.66 -6.08
N GLY A 65 3.83 -16.13 -5.96
CA GLY A 65 4.52 -15.62 -7.14
C GLY A 65 5.81 -14.86 -6.92
N LEU A 66 6.67 -15.25 -5.98
CA LEU A 66 8.12 -15.01 -6.11
C LEU A 66 8.92 -15.88 -5.13
N ARG A 67 9.26 -17.09 -5.56
CA ARG A 67 10.49 -17.76 -5.16
C ARG A 67 11.30 -17.99 -6.43
N ALA A 68 12.43 -17.30 -6.51
CA ALA A 68 13.61 -17.68 -7.28
C ALA A 68 14.81 -17.46 -6.36
#